data_AF-A0A2E4YW04-F1
#
_entry.id   AF-A0A2E4YW04-F1
#
_cell.length_a   1.000
_cell.length_b   1.000
_cell.length_c   1.000
_cell.angle_alpha   90.00
_cell.angle_beta   90.00
_cell.angle_gamma   90.00
#
_symmetry.space_group_name_H-M   'P 1'
#
loop_
_entity.id
_entity.type
_entity.pdbx_description
1 polymer ?
#
loop_
_entity_poly.entity_id
_entity_poly.type
_entity_poly.pdbx_seq_one_letter_code
_entity_poly.pdbx_strand_id
1 'polypeptide(L)'
;MKIAKYQLRKFIRESFSSEDFKDVYNTARMAHVGQTRRDGSEYFSHPSEVRNIARSFYPRDKLAQLAALLHDSLEDAPGSTVESAEEMEDFIRGSIQDNSQADEVIRVVRALTHEKGGDYLSYVVGLMGDVPTLRVKLSDMVHNLTDNPSPKQKAKYKSALDAISIKTSGQPPSGISSKHWDTLLSLAENKNHSLKEYIGLLIELDEVALLSEGEGISCPIRGAWYGGMPAGGGFGPHKEYTVAAQRYGEAAHCILGSLGRRVGAPGKTEWHSMMVGEREHLLEEIGIMMKVIEEYSRDLYIDQINDITRYREDRREEIAEWNQGAIDDIRKTAPKLEEKARNNMGRLKAIKDAEPEFPDSVFKVALYTYQSLGMLGKFMLESIEDWDDEKGTGLDPAKNAFKNRRLRGRTFMLAAAIDEMIEDLS
;
A
#
# COMPACT_ATOMS: atom_id res chain seq x y z
N MET A 1 -37.97 -3.93 -18.13
CA MET A 1 -37.07 -2.76 -17.95
C MET A 1 -37.14 -2.09 -16.57
N LYS A 2 -38.29 -2.04 -15.86
CA LYS A 2 -38.39 -1.47 -14.49
C LYS A 2 -37.72 -2.32 -13.38
N ILE A 3 -37.73 -3.65 -13.51
CA ILE A 3 -37.14 -4.58 -12.52
C ILE A 3 -35.60 -4.47 -12.47
N ALA A 4 -34.94 -4.37 -13.62
CA ALA A 4 -33.48 -4.20 -13.70
C ALA A 4 -33.01 -2.86 -13.09
N LYS A 5 -33.78 -1.78 -13.26
CA LYS A 5 -33.46 -0.46 -12.69
C LYS A 5 -33.66 -0.42 -11.17
N TYR A 6 -34.61 -1.21 -10.65
CA TYR A 6 -34.83 -1.38 -9.21
C TYR A 6 -33.74 -2.25 -8.55
N GLN A 7 -33.38 -3.36 -9.18
CA GLN A 7 -32.27 -4.21 -8.73
C GLN A 7 -30.92 -3.50 -8.82
N LEU A 8 -30.68 -2.70 -9.86
CA LEU A 8 -29.47 -1.88 -9.99
C LEU A 8 -29.43 -0.75 -8.95
N ARG A 9 -30.57 -0.09 -8.66
CA ARG A 9 -30.66 0.91 -7.56
C ARG A 9 -30.53 0.27 -6.18
N LYS A 10 -30.99 -0.96 -5.99
CA LYS A 10 -30.80 -1.75 -4.78
C LYS A 10 -29.33 -2.16 -4.62
N PHE A 11 -28.69 -2.63 -5.69
CA PHE A 11 -27.27 -2.99 -5.71
C PHE A 11 -26.33 -1.78 -5.49
N ILE A 12 -26.69 -0.61 -6.04
CA ILE A 12 -25.98 0.66 -5.80
C ILE A 12 -26.22 1.19 -4.38
N ARG A 13 -27.39 0.92 -3.76
CA ARG A 13 -27.65 1.21 -2.35
C ARG A 13 -26.99 0.23 -1.39
N GLU A 14 -26.75 -1.00 -1.83
CA GLU A 14 -26.15 -2.08 -1.03
C GLU A 14 -24.61 -2.06 -1.07
N SER A 15 -23.99 -1.18 -1.85
CA SER A 15 -22.54 -0.98 -1.87
C SER A 15 -22.13 0.21 -1.00
N PHE A 16 -21.24 -0.01 -0.04
CA PHE A 16 -20.57 1.05 0.72
C PHE A 16 -19.89 2.05 -0.23
N SER A 17 -20.08 3.34 0.04
CA SER A 17 -19.50 4.44 -0.73
C SER A 17 -18.03 4.66 -0.34
N SER A 18 -17.28 5.41 -1.17
CA SER A 18 -15.91 5.81 -0.82
C SER A 18 -15.87 6.71 0.42
N GLU A 19 -16.94 7.46 0.71
CA GLU A 19 -17.02 8.30 1.90
C GLU A 19 -17.19 7.43 3.15
N ASP A 20 -18.04 6.39 3.11
CA ASP A 20 -18.18 5.43 4.23
C ASP A 20 -16.82 4.80 4.58
N PHE A 21 -16.01 4.46 3.57
CA PHE A 21 -14.65 3.94 3.80
C PHE A 21 -13.72 4.94 4.48
N LYS A 22 -13.82 6.21 4.11
CA LYS A 22 -12.99 7.28 4.69
C LYS A 22 -13.43 7.59 6.13
N ASP A 23 -14.73 7.68 6.36
CA ASP A 23 -15.29 7.98 7.67
C ASP A 23 -15.05 6.83 8.65
N VAL A 24 -15.27 5.57 8.22
CA VAL A 24 -14.94 4.39 9.05
C VAL A 24 -13.44 4.32 9.35
N TYR A 25 -12.57 4.65 8.38
CA TYR A 25 -11.12 4.69 8.62
C TYR A 25 -10.76 5.72 9.70
N ASN A 26 -11.38 6.91 9.66
CA ASN A 26 -11.16 7.95 10.67
C ASN A 26 -11.72 7.53 12.03
N THR A 27 -12.90 6.91 12.08
CA THR A 27 -13.50 6.35 13.30
C THR A 27 -12.61 5.26 13.92
N ALA A 28 -12.06 4.37 13.10
CA ALA A 28 -11.12 3.35 13.54
C ALA A 28 -9.80 3.97 14.05
N ARG A 29 -9.26 5.00 13.37
CA ARG A 29 -8.07 5.71 13.86
C ARG A 29 -8.36 6.39 15.20
N MET A 30 -9.50 7.06 15.33
CA MET A 30 -9.96 7.71 16.56
C MET A 30 -10.06 6.71 17.74
N ALA A 31 -10.62 5.52 17.50
CA ALA A 31 -10.79 4.48 18.52
C ALA A 31 -9.47 4.01 19.16
N HIS A 32 -8.35 4.20 18.47
CA HIS A 32 -7.03 3.75 18.92
C HIS A 32 -6.03 4.90 19.13
N VAL A 33 -6.50 6.15 19.18
CA VAL A 33 -5.62 7.31 19.43
C VAL A 33 -4.89 7.15 20.77
N GLY A 34 -3.57 7.31 20.75
CA GLY A 34 -2.72 7.19 21.94
C GLY A 34 -2.41 5.76 22.37
N GLN A 35 -2.91 4.75 21.66
CA GLN A 35 -2.55 3.35 21.87
C GLN A 35 -1.36 2.96 20.99
N THR A 36 -0.43 2.19 21.55
CA THR A 36 0.78 1.74 20.84
C THR A 36 0.85 0.21 20.78
N ARG A 37 1.39 -0.34 19.68
CA ARG A 37 1.77 -1.75 19.58
C ARG A 37 2.97 -2.07 20.48
N ARG A 38 3.31 -3.36 20.57
CA ARG A 38 4.47 -3.85 21.36
C ARG A 38 5.81 -3.28 20.89
N ASP A 39 5.91 -2.89 19.63
CA ASP A 39 7.09 -2.29 19.00
C ASP A 39 7.13 -0.76 19.13
N GLY A 40 6.09 -0.14 19.69
CA GLY A 40 5.97 1.32 19.86
C GLY A 40 5.24 2.06 18.73
N SER A 41 4.85 1.39 17.63
CA SER A 41 4.07 1.98 16.54
C SER A 41 2.61 2.28 16.95
N GLU A 42 1.91 3.19 16.25
CA GLU A 42 0.48 3.44 16.52
C GLU A 42 -0.35 2.16 16.35
N TYR A 43 -1.22 1.84 17.31
CA TYR A 43 -2.00 0.59 17.28
C TYR A 43 -2.87 0.46 16.02
N PHE A 44 -3.36 1.58 15.50
CA PHE A 44 -4.18 1.64 14.29
C PHE A 44 -3.54 0.99 13.04
N SER A 45 -2.20 0.87 13.00
CA SER A 45 -1.48 0.11 11.96
C SER A 45 -2.03 -1.32 11.81
N HIS A 46 -2.40 -1.97 12.91
CA HIS A 46 -2.89 -3.34 12.91
C HIS A 46 -4.28 -3.51 12.28
N PRO A 47 -5.35 -2.81 12.71
CA PRO A 47 -6.64 -2.87 12.03
C PRO A 47 -6.54 -2.50 10.54
N SER A 48 -5.62 -1.59 10.17
CA SER A 48 -5.33 -1.26 8.78
C SER A 48 -4.80 -2.46 7.98
N GLU A 49 -3.81 -3.16 8.54
CA GLU A 49 -3.23 -4.35 7.91
C GLU A 49 -4.20 -5.54 7.88
N VAL A 50 -5.00 -5.74 8.93
CA VAL A 50 -6.08 -6.76 8.93
C VAL A 50 -7.08 -6.49 7.82
N ARG A 51 -7.43 -5.21 7.57
CA ARG A 51 -8.27 -4.81 6.43
C ARG A 51 -7.57 -5.06 5.09
N ASN A 52 -6.27 -4.83 4.99
CA ASN A 52 -5.51 -5.12 3.77
C ASN A 52 -5.46 -6.62 3.45
N ILE A 53 -5.26 -7.46 4.47
CA ILE A 53 -5.34 -8.93 4.36
C ILE A 53 -6.76 -9.38 3.97
N ALA A 54 -7.79 -8.83 4.61
CA ALA A 54 -9.17 -9.14 4.25
C ALA A 54 -9.48 -8.72 2.80
N ARG A 55 -8.99 -7.55 2.36
CA ARG A 55 -9.11 -7.05 0.98
C ARG A 55 -8.38 -7.95 -0.02
N SER A 56 -7.20 -8.48 0.32
CA SER A 56 -6.40 -9.30 -0.59
C SER A 56 -7.05 -10.66 -0.86
N PHE A 57 -7.64 -11.29 0.15
CA PHE A 57 -8.38 -12.54 -0.01
C PHE A 57 -9.82 -12.33 -0.51
N TYR A 58 -10.44 -11.21 -0.16
CA TYR A 58 -11.86 -10.94 -0.41
C TYR A 58 -12.11 -9.51 -0.93
N PRO A 59 -11.61 -9.15 -2.14
CA PRO A 59 -11.64 -7.77 -2.64
C PRO A 59 -13.05 -7.19 -2.82
N ARG A 60 -14.03 -8.07 -3.04
CA ARG A 60 -15.46 -7.72 -3.21
C ARG A 60 -16.25 -7.68 -1.90
N ASP A 61 -15.68 -8.16 -0.79
CA ASP A 61 -16.36 -8.16 0.51
C ASP A 61 -16.06 -6.86 1.27
N LYS A 62 -16.85 -5.83 0.96
CA LYS A 62 -16.68 -4.50 1.54
C LYS A 62 -17.12 -4.45 3.00
N LEU A 63 -18.11 -5.27 3.38
CA LEU A 63 -18.54 -5.43 4.76
C LEU A 63 -17.38 -5.95 5.63
N ALA A 64 -16.72 -7.04 5.22
CA ALA A 64 -15.56 -7.57 5.94
C ALA A 64 -14.40 -6.56 5.98
N GLN A 65 -14.18 -5.78 4.92
CA GLN A 65 -13.12 -4.76 4.90
C GLN A 65 -13.38 -3.63 5.91
N LEU A 66 -14.61 -3.14 6.03
CA LEU A 66 -14.95 -2.10 7.02
C LEU A 66 -14.94 -2.64 8.44
N ALA A 67 -15.50 -3.83 8.66
CA ALA A 67 -15.46 -4.48 9.96
C ALA A 67 -14.04 -4.82 10.41
N ALA A 68 -13.12 -5.14 9.50
CA ALA A 68 -11.70 -5.35 9.81
C ALA A 68 -11.01 -4.10 10.37
N LEU A 69 -11.34 -2.90 9.88
CA LEU A 69 -10.82 -1.65 10.45
C LEU A 69 -11.31 -1.41 11.89
N LEU A 70 -12.48 -1.93 12.23
CA LEU A 70 -13.17 -1.69 13.50
C LEU A 70 -13.10 -2.89 14.46
N HIS A 71 -12.43 -3.99 14.09
CA HIS A 71 -12.66 -5.28 14.75
C HIS A 71 -12.32 -5.31 16.25
N ASP A 72 -11.37 -4.47 16.68
CA ASP A 72 -10.97 -4.32 18.08
C ASP A 72 -11.62 -3.11 18.76
N SER A 73 -12.33 -2.24 18.03
CA SER A 73 -12.76 -0.94 18.56
C SER A 73 -13.77 -1.06 19.72
N LEU A 74 -14.59 -2.10 19.74
CA LEU A 74 -15.52 -2.34 20.86
C LEU A 74 -14.83 -2.90 22.12
N GLU A 75 -13.60 -3.41 22.00
CA GLU A 75 -12.80 -3.88 23.13
C GLU A 75 -11.85 -2.78 23.64
N ASP A 76 -11.22 -2.04 22.73
CA ASP A 76 -10.10 -1.14 23.05
C ASP A 76 -10.51 0.32 23.28
N ALA A 77 -11.59 0.79 22.65
CA ALA A 77 -12.01 2.19 22.77
C ALA A 77 -12.69 2.52 24.13
N PRO A 78 -13.57 1.67 24.70
CA PRO A 78 -14.28 1.97 25.94
C PRO A 78 -13.35 2.19 27.14
N GLY A 79 -13.51 3.32 27.81
CA GLY A 79 -12.64 3.75 28.92
C GLY A 79 -11.29 4.33 28.49
N SER A 80 -11.03 4.44 27.18
CA SER A 80 -9.84 5.06 26.60
C SER A 80 -10.20 6.29 25.77
N THR A 81 -10.87 6.09 24.63
CA THR A 81 -11.20 7.16 23.67
C THR A 81 -12.71 7.45 23.62
N VAL A 82 -13.53 6.55 24.16
CA VAL A 82 -14.99 6.69 24.32
C VAL A 82 -15.41 6.19 25.71
N GLU A 83 -16.57 6.59 26.20
CA GLU A 83 -17.09 6.24 27.53
C GLU A 83 -17.61 4.79 27.60
N SER A 84 -18.18 4.25 26.52
CA SER A 84 -18.73 2.89 26.49
C SER A 84 -18.70 2.24 25.11
N ALA A 85 -18.99 0.93 25.06
CA ALA A 85 -19.11 0.20 23.79
C ALA A 85 -20.31 0.70 22.98
N GLU A 86 -21.42 1.08 23.64
CA GLU A 86 -22.58 1.67 22.97
C GLU A 86 -22.24 3.01 22.30
N GLU A 87 -21.43 3.85 22.95
CA GLU A 87 -20.96 5.10 22.31
C GLU A 87 -20.08 4.80 21.09
N MET A 88 -19.21 3.78 21.17
CA MET A 88 -18.42 3.35 20.01
C MET A 88 -19.32 2.88 18.84
N GLU A 89 -20.39 2.15 19.13
CA GLU A 89 -21.36 1.75 18.10
C GLU A 89 -22.07 2.95 17.47
N ASP A 90 -22.37 3.99 18.24
CA ASP A 90 -22.93 5.23 17.73
C ASP A 90 -21.93 5.95 16.80
N PHE A 91 -20.63 5.94 17.12
CA PHE A 91 -19.59 6.43 16.20
C PHE A 91 -19.50 5.62 14.91
N ILE A 92 -19.57 4.28 15.00
CA ILE A 92 -19.61 3.40 13.82
C ILE A 92 -20.84 3.73 12.96
N ARG A 93 -22.00 3.88 13.60
CA ARG A 93 -23.26 4.25 12.95
C ARG A 93 -23.20 5.61 12.26
N GLY A 94 -22.57 6.59 12.90
CA GLY A 94 -22.37 7.92 12.32
C GLY A 94 -21.39 7.96 11.14
N SER A 95 -20.53 6.95 10.99
CA SER A 95 -19.53 6.85 9.92
C SER A 95 -20.00 6.14 8.65
N ILE A 96 -21.25 5.66 8.62
CA ILE A 96 -21.83 4.93 7.49
C ILE A 96 -23.18 5.55 7.15
N GLN A 97 -23.36 5.97 5.89
CA GLN A 97 -24.54 6.71 5.44
C GLN A 97 -25.84 5.91 5.51
N ASP A 98 -25.79 4.61 5.25
CA ASP A 98 -26.95 3.72 5.33
C ASP A 98 -27.00 3.01 6.68
N ASN A 99 -28.02 3.30 7.49
CA ASN A 99 -28.19 2.73 8.81
C ASN A 99 -28.24 1.19 8.82
N SER A 100 -28.79 0.55 7.78
CA SER A 100 -28.88 -0.91 7.72
C SER A 100 -27.51 -1.55 7.43
N GLN A 101 -26.68 -0.88 6.64
CA GLN A 101 -25.28 -1.27 6.43
C GLN A 101 -24.45 -1.05 7.69
N ALA A 102 -24.69 0.05 8.40
CA ALA A 102 -24.06 0.32 9.68
C ALA A 102 -24.39 -0.75 10.73
N ASP A 103 -25.67 -1.14 10.83
CA ASP A 103 -26.11 -2.23 11.71
C ASP A 103 -25.43 -3.55 11.38
N GLU A 104 -25.22 -3.84 10.09
CA GLU A 104 -24.52 -5.05 9.66
C GLU A 104 -23.02 -5.00 10.00
N VAL A 105 -22.36 -3.85 9.88
CA VAL A 105 -20.97 -3.67 10.34
C VAL A 105 -20.88 -3.87 11.85
N ILE A 106 -21.77 -3.23 12.62
CA ILE A 106 -21.82 -3.35 14.08
C ILE A 106 -22.07 -4.81 14.49
N ARG A 107 -22.95 -5.54 13.80
CA ARG A 107 -23.20 -6.97 14.03
C ARG A 107 -21.92 -7.80 13.88
N VAL A 108 -21.14 -7.57 12.82
CA VAL A 108 -19.87 -8.26 12.58
C VAL A 108 -18.85 -7.91 13.65
N VAL A 109 -18.69 -6.62 13.98
CA VAL A 109 -17.72 -6.18 14.99
C VAL A 109 -18.05 -6.74 16.38
N ARG A 110 -19.33 -6.74 16.78
CA ARG A 110 -19.80 -7.39 18.02
C ARG A 110 -19.44 -8.88 18.07
N ALA A 111 -19.62 -9.59 16.96
CA ALA A 111 -19.26 -11.00 16.87
C ALA A 111 -17.74 -11.24 16.90
N LEU A 112 -16.92 -10.22 16.63
CA LEU A 112 -15.46 -10.26 16.73
C LEU A 112 -14.95 -9.99 18.16
N THR A 113 -15.78 -9.37 19.01
CA THR A 113 -15.46 -9.13 20.41
C THR A 113 -15.61 -10.42 21.22
N HIS A 114 -14.48 -11.01 21.63
CA HIS A 114 -14.46 -12.21 22.45
C HIS A 114 -14.67 -11.87 23.93
N GLU A 115 -15.54 -12.61 24.62
CA GLU A 115 -15.77 -12.41 26.05
C GLU A 115 -14.50 -12.73 26.86
N LYS A 116 -14.09 -11.79 27.73
CA LYS A 116 -12.91 -11.97 28.59
C LYS A 116 -13.09 -13.18 29.50
N GLY A 117 -12.22 -14.18 29.34
CA GLY A 117 -12.27 -15.43 30.11
C GLY A 117 -13.11 -16.55 29.46
N GLY A 118 -13.78 -16.28 28.33
CA GLY A 118 -14.49 -17.30 27.55
C GLY A 118 -13.56 -18.27 26.82
N ASP A 119 -14.10 -19.44 26.44
CA ASP A 119 -13.37 -20.43 25.65
C ASP A 119 -13.14 -19.95 24.21
N TYR A 120 -11.88 -19.61 23.91
CA TYR A 120 -11.48 -19.09 22.61
C TYR A 120 -11.76 -20.06 21.45
N LEU A 121 -11.64 -21.38 21.70
CA LEU A 121 -11.87 -22.41 20.68
C LEU A 121 -13.33 -22.41 20.23
N SER A 122 -14.25 -22.54 21.18
CA SER A 122 -15.69 -22.53 20.93
C SER A 122 -16.14 -21.22 20.30
N TYR A 123 -15.56 -20.10 20.73
CA TYR A 123 -15.78 -18.80 20.14
C TYR A 123 -15.46 -18.78 18.65
N VAL A 124 -14.23 -19.11 18.25
CA VAL A 124 -13.79 -19.10 16.84
C VAL A 124 -14.61 -20.07 15.99
N VAL A 125 -14.88 -21.27 16.51
CA VAL A 125 -15.72 -22.27 15.84
C VAL A 125 -17.15 -21.79 15.64
N GLY A 126 -17.68 -21.01 16.58
CA GLY A 126 -19.02 -20.39 16.49
C GLY A 126 -19.16 -19.41 15.31
N LEU A 127 -18.05 -18.82 14.86
CA LEU A 127 -18.05 -17.88 13.72
C LEU A 127 -18.23 -18.57 12.36
N MET A 128 -18.14 -19.90 12.28
CA MET A 128 -18.20 -20.64 11.02
C MET A 128 -19.51 -20.45 10.23
N GLY A 129 -20.60 -20.08 10.91
CA GLY A 129 -21.89 -19.79 10.28
C GLY A 129 -22.00 -18.39 9.69
N ASP A 130 -21.04 -17.50 9.96
CA ASP A 130 -21.08 -16.09 9.62
C ASP A 130 -19.84 -15.69 8.80
N VAL A 131 -19.98 -15.77 7.48
CA VAL A 131 -18.85 -15.66 6.54
C VAL A 131 -18.07 -14.34 6.69
N PRO A 132 -18.68 -13.14 6.70
CA PRO A 132 -17.94 -11.89 6.88
C PRO A 132 -17.13 -11.87 8.18
N THR A 133 -17.73 -12.29 9.28
CA THR A 133 -17.08 -12.34 10.60
C THR A 133 -15.91 -13.32 10.63
N LEU A 134 -16.09 -14.53 10.08
CA LEU A 134 -15.00 -15.49 9.97
C LEU A 134 -13.86 -14.96 9.08
N ARG A 135 -14.17 -14.30 7.96
CA ARG A 135 -13.16 -13.69 7.08
C ARG A 135 -12.30 -12.67 7.82
N VAL A 136 -12.91 -11.81 8.61
CA VAL A 136 -12.16 -10.84 9.44
C VAL A 136 -11.32 -11.57 10.48
N LYS A 137 -11.90 -12.54 11.20
CA LYS A 137 -11.17 -13.25 12.25
C LYS A 137 -9.95 -14.02 11.74
N LEU A 138 -10.09 -14.67 10.59
CA LEU A 138 -8.98 -15.37 9.95
C LEU A 138 -7.91 -14.38 9.43
N SER A 139 -8.32 -13.22 8.92
CA SER A 139 -7.38 -12.16 8.50
C SER A 139 -6.58 -11.60 9.67
N ASP A 140 -7.25 -11.38 10.81
CA ASP A 140 -6.62 -11.02 12.09
C ASP A 140 -5.58 -12.08 12.51
N MET A 141 -5.92 -13.37 12.44
CA MET A 141 -4.98 -14.45 12.73
C MET A 141 -3.76 -14.44 11.79
N VAL A 142 -3.93 -14.14 10.50
CA VAL A 142 -2.80 -14.03 9.55
C VAL A 142 -1.86 -12.92 9.99
N HIS A 143 -2.38 -11.72 10.24
CA HIS A 143 -1.56 -10.59 10.70
C HIS A 143 -0.81 -10.95 11.99
N ASN A 144 -1.55 -11.48 12.97
CA ASN A 144 -0.99 -11.84 14.26
C ASN A 144 0.06 -12.96 14.20
N LEU A 145 -0.03 -13.88 13.23
CA LEU A 145 0.98 -14.94 13.02
C LEU A 145 2.18 -14.47 12.22
N THR A 146 2.07 -13.34 11.52
CA THR A 146 3.16 -12.73 10.74
C THR A 146 3.89 -11.65 11.55
N ASP A 147 3.23 -11.06 12.54
CA ASP A 147 3.78 -10.03 13.44
C ASP A 147 4.23 -10.62 14.81
N ASN A 148 5.42 -11.23 14.82
CA ASN A 148 6.11 -11.76 16.01
C ASN A 148 5.21 -12.53 17.01
N PRO A 149 4.52 -13.61 16.58
CA PRO A 149 3.62 -14.37 17.43
C PRO A 149 4.34 -15.11 18.57
N SER A 150 3.78 -15.02 19.78
CA SER A 150 4.23 -15.85 20.90
C SER A 150 3.92 -17.35 20.65
N PRO A 151 4.70 -18.29 21.22
CA PRO A 151 4.39 -19.73 21.14
C PRO A 151 2.98 -20.07 21.63
N LYS A 152 2.52 -19.38 22.68
CA LYS A 152 1.15 -19.51 23.22
C LYS A 152 0.10 -19.10 22.19
N GLN A 153 0.33 -18.02 21.46
CA GLN A 153 -0.58 -17.52 20.43
C GLN A 153 -0.64 -18.44 19.22
N LYS A 154 0.52 -18.94 18.76
CA LYS A 154 0.59 -19.98 17.71
C LYS A 154 -0.20 -21.22 18.11
N ALA A 155 0.03 -21.76 19.31
CA ALA A 155 -0.69 -22.93 19.80
C ALA A 155 -2.21 -22.68 19.89
N LYS A 156 -2.61 -21.51 20.41
CA LYS A 156 -4.01 -21.11 20.49
C LYS A 156 -4.70 -21.10 19.12
N TYR A 157 -4.07 -20.49 18.10
CA TYR A 157 -4.64 -20.43 16.75
C TYR A 157 -4.61 -21.78 16.05
N LYS A 158 -3.53 -22.55 16.20
CA LYS A 158 -3.45 -23.92 15.67
C LYS A 158 -4.61 -24.78 16.20
N SER A 159 -4.87 -24.76 17.51
CA SER A 159 -5.99 -25.52 18.08
C SER A 159 -7.34 -25.10 17.50
N ALA A 160 -7.56 -23.80 17.26
CA ALA A 160 -8.78 -23.32 16.62
C ALA A 160 -8.92 -23.78 15.16
N LEU A 161 -7.83 -23.71 14.38
CA LEU A 161 -7.80 -24.20 12.99
C LEU A 161 -8.01 -25.71 12.91
N ASP A 162 -7.40 -26.49 13.81
CA ASP A 162 -7.59 -27.95 13.91
C ASP A 162 -9.07 -28.28 14.19
N ALA A 163 -9.73 -27.56 15.10
CA ALA A 163 -11.14 -27.77 15.43
C ALA A 163 -12.08 -27.43 14.26
N ILE A 164 -11.79 -26.35 13.52
CA ILE A 164 -12.51 -26.02 12.29
C ILE A 164 -12.28 -27.12 11.25
N SER A 165 -11.04 -27.55 11.03
CA SER A 165 -10.66 -28.60 10.07
C SER A 165 -11.40 -29.92 10.32
N ILE A 166 -11.54 -30.32 11.59
CA ILE A 166 -12.33 -31.50 11.96
C ILE A 166 -13.80 -31.35 11.53
N LYS A 167 -14.39 -30.16 11.75
CA LYS A 167 -15.80 -29.88 11.38
C LYS A 167 -16.02 -29.79 9.88
N THR A 168 -15.01 -29.38 9.12
CA THR A 168 -15.07 -29.26 7.65
C THR A 168 -14.47 -30.45 6.92
N SER A 169 -14.10 -31.53 7.63
CA SER A 169 -13.44 -32.70 7.06
C SER A 169 -12.17 -32.36 6.26
N GLY A 170 -11.36 -31.42 6.79
CA GLY A 170 -10.10 -30.99 6.19
C GLY A 170 -10.24 -29.92 5.10
N GLN A 171 -11.46 -29.52 4.74
CA GLN A 171 -11.70 -28.49 3.73
C GLN A 171 -11.74 -27.08 4.34
N PRO A 172 -11.50 -26.02 3.55
CA PRO A 172 -11.79 -24.66 4.00
C PRO A 172 -13.27 -24.51 4.40
N PRO A 173 -13.59 -23.70 5.43
CA PRO A 173 -14.97 -23.36 5.74
C PRO A 173 -15.69 -22.70 4.56
N SER A 174 -17.01 -22.87 4.50
CA SER A 174 -17.83 -22.23 3.47
C SER A 174 -17.58 -20.73 3.43
N GLY A 175 -17.35 -20.18 2.23
CA GLY A 175 -17.07 -18.75 2.05
C GLY A 175 -15.63 -18.31 2.32
N ILE A 176 -14.75 -19.21 2.78
CA ILE A 176 -13.32 -18.95 2.97
C ILE A 176 -12.54 -19.49 1.77
N SER A 177 -11.64 -18.68 1.22
CA SER A 177 -10.83 -19.12 0.06
C SER A 177 -9.81 -20.17 0.51
N SER A 178 -9.53 -21.18 -0.32
CA SER A 178 -8.48 -22.17 -0.05
C SER A 178 -7.14 -21.48 0.19
N LYS A 179 -6.83 -20.44 -0.59
CA LYS A 179 -5.61 -19.64 -0.42
C LYS A 179 -5.47 -19.08 0.99
N HIS A 180 -6.53 -18.47 1.55
CA HIS A 180 -6.50 -17.93 2.91
C HIS A 180 -6.35 -19.07 3.93
N TRP A 181 -7.13 -20.14 3.78
CA TRP A 181 -7.10 -21.29 4.67
C TRP A 181 -5.71 -21.94 4.74
N ASP A 182 -5.12 -22.23 3.59
CA ASP A 182 -3.81 -22.84 3.45
C ASP A 182 -2.68 -21.94 4.01
N THR A 183 -2.82 -20.61 3.83
CA THR A 183 -1.90 -19.61 4.42
C THR A 183 -1.87 -19.74 5.94
N LEU A 184 -3.05 -19.82 6.58
CA LEU A 184 -3.16 -19.94 8.03
C LEU A 184 -2.64 -21.27 8.55
N LEU A 185 -2.95 -22.37 7.88
CA LEU A 185 -2.41 -23.68 8.25
C LEU A 185 -0.88 -23.67 8.18
N SER A 186 -0.31 -23.10 7.12
CA SER A 186 1.14 -22.98 6.97
C SER A 186 1.77 -22.16 8.09
N LEU A 187 1.19 -20.99 8.41
CA LEU A 187 1.67 -20.11 9.47
C LEU A 187 1.55 -20.74 10.87
N ALA A 188 0.52 -21.56 11.09
CA ALA A 188 0.26 -22.21 12.38
C ALA A 188 1.07 -23.51 12.60
N GLU A 189 1.45 -24.23 11.53
CA GLU A 189 2.14 -25.53 11.60
C GLU A 189 3.68 -25.44 11.71
N ASN A 190 4.30 -24.28 11.51
CA ASN A 190 5.77 -24.16 11.40
C ASN A 190 6.38 -25.20 10.41
N LYS A 191 5.70 -25.52 9.31
CA LYS A 191 6.40 -26.15 8.18
C LYS A 191 7.34 -25.09 7.62
N ASN A 192 8.64 -25.41 7.55
CA ASN A 192 9.65 -24.59 6.87
C ASN A 192 9.30 -24.51 5.38
N HIS A 193 8.33 -23.68 5.02
CA HIS A 193 8.18 -23.15 3.68
C HIS A 193 8.46 -21.65 3.81
N SER A 194 9.60 -21.22 3.26
CA SER A 194 9.88 -19.79 3.14
C SER A 194 8.80 -19.16 2.26
N LEU A 195 8.38 -17.94 2.61
CA LEU A 195 7.44 -17.09 1.86
C LEU A 195 7.60 -17.17 0.32
N LYS A 196 8.84 -17.36 -0.16
CA LYS A 196 9.27 -17.57 -1.54
C LYS A 196 8.49 -18.62 -2.35
N GLU A 197 8.04 -19.74 -1.77
CA GLU A 197 7.35 -20.78 -2.55
C GLU A 197 5.86 -20.49 -2.77
N TYR A 198 5.25 -19.65 -1.92
CA TYR A 198 3.81 -19.33 -2.01
C TYR A 198 3.53 -18.10 -2.90
N ILE A 199 4.50 -17.20 -3.04
CA ILE A 199 4.40 -16.00 -3.89
C ILE A 199 4.44 -16.37 -5.39
N GLY A 200 5.08 -17.49 -5.75
CA GLY A 200 5.23 -17.94 -7.14
C GLY A 200 3.94 -18.35 -7.87
N LEU A 201 2.81 -18.54 -7.16
CA LEU A 201 1.53 -18.98 -7.74
C LEU A 201 0.48 -17.85 -7.86
N LEU A 202 0.83 -16.61 -7.49
CA LEU A 202 -0.13 -15.50 -7.32
C LEU A 202 -0.08 -14.39 -8.35
N ILE A 203 0.63 -14.60 -9.46
CA ILE A 203 0.69 -13.64 -10.56
C ILE A 203 -0.58 -13.74 -11.43
N GLU A 204 -1.71 -13.25 -10.91
CA GLU A 204 -2.72 -12.55 -11.69
C GLU A 204 -3.33 -11.41 -10.84
N LEU A 205 -2.74 -10.22 -11.04
CA LEU A 205 -3.26 -8.86 -10.84
C LEU A 205 -3.41 -8.28 -9.41
N ASP A 206 -2.69 -7.15 -9.27
CA ASP A 206 -2.92 -5.97 -8.43
C ASP A 206 -2.56 -6.03 -6.93
N GLU A 207 -1.29 -5.73 -6.65
CA GLU A 207 -0.83 -5.17 -5.37
C GLU A 207 -0.58 -3.67 -5.50
N VAL A 208 -1.34 -2.87 -4.74
CA VAL A 208 -0.77 -1.66 -4.13
C VAL A 208 -1.27 -1.62 -2.69
N ALA A 209 -0.33 -1.59 -1.75
CA ALA A 209 -0.51 -0.98 -0.45
C ALA A 209 0.85 -0.51 0.08
N LEU A 210 0.79 0.67 0.65
CA LEU A 210 1.88 1.53 1.09
C LEU A 210 1.83 1.70 2.57
N LEU A 211 2.99 1.64 3.20
CA LEU A 211 3.23 2.07 4.56
C LEU A 211 3.57 3.57 4.61
N SER A 212 3.10 4.25 5.64
CA SER A 212 3.78 5.38 6.30
C SER A 212 3.30 5.35 7.76
N GLU A 213 4.10 5.68 8.77
CA GLU A 213 4.66 7.02 8.98
C GLU A 213 6.07 6.96 9.61
N GLY A 214 7.00 7.70 9.03
CA GLY A 214 8.22 8.19 9.68
C GLY A 214 8.13 9.70 9.88
N GLU A 215 8.39 10.14 11.11
CA GLU A 215 8.50 11.55 11.49
C GLU A 215 9.57 12.29 10.67
N GLY A 216 9.38 13.60 10.50
CA GLY A 216 10.28 14.46 9.72
C GLY A 216 11.75 14.35 10.14
N ILE A 217 12.59 13.90 9.22
CA ILE A 217 14.05 13.98 9.31
C ILE A 217 14.56 14.68 8.05
N SER A 218 15.29 15.77 8.22
CA SER A 218 16.06 16.38 7.12
C SER A 218 17.04 15.35 6.58
N CYS A 219 16.93 15.03 5.28
CA CYS A 219 17.78 14.04 4.60
C CYS A 219 19.28 14.36 4.79
N PRO A 220 20.04 13.49 5.49
CA PRO A 220 21.49 13.56 5.51
C PRO A 220 21.99 12.71 4.34
N ILE A 221 22.42 13.34 3.25
CA ILE A 221 23.64 13.01 2.47
C ILE A 221 23.61 13.78 1.15
N ARG A 222 24.43 14.82 1.10
CA ARG A 222 24.98 15.37 -0.15
C ARG A 222 25.99 14.36 -0.71
N GLY A 223 25.67 13.79 -1.86
CA GLY A 223 26.60 13.36 -2.92
C GLY A 223 27.70 12.35 -2.59
N ALA A 224 27.69 11.20 -3.29
CA ALA A 224 28.77 10.71 -4.16
C ALA A 224 28.43 9.28 -4.64
N TRP A 225 28.97 8.86 -5.78
CA TRP A 225 28.89 7.53 -6.43
C TRP A 225 27.75 7.31 -7.43
N TYR A 226 26.47 7.29 -7.06
CA TYR A 226 25.36 7.04 -8.01
C TYR A 226 24.90 8.25 -8.85
N GLY A 227 25.74 9.28 -8.96
CA GLY A 227 25.50 10.40 -9.87
C GLY A 227 24.28 11.24 -9.50
N GLY A 228 24.13 11.59 -8.22
CA GLY A 228 23.30 12.68 -7.69
C GLY A 228 22.01 12.98 -8.44
N MET A 229 21.06 12.03 -8.50
CA MET A 229 19.70 12.34 -8.96
C MET A 229 19.18 13.58 -8.22
N PRO A 230 18.54 14.55 -8.89
CA PRO A 230 17.98 15.69 -8.17
C PRO A 230 16.95 15.17 -7.16
N ALA A 231 16.94 15.72 -5.95
CA ALA A 231 15.81 15.53 -5.05
C ALA A 231 14.53 15.91 -5.81
N GLY A 232 13.47 15.10 -5.71
CA GLY A 232 12.25 15.31 -6.50
C GLY A 232 12.30 14.81 -7.95
N GLY A 233 13.37 14.14 -8.38
CA GLY A 233 13.59 13.89 -9.82
C GLY A 233 13.81 15.17 -10.64
N GLY A 234 13.82 16.34 -9.98
CA GLY A 234 13.94 17.67 -10.55
C GLY A 234 12.61 18.38 -10.82
N PHE A 235 11.46 17.75 -10.52
CA PHE A 235 10.14 18.35 -10.72
C PHE A 235 9.77 19.32 -9.59
N GLY A 236 9.05 20.38 -9.94
CA GLY A 236 8.53 21.40 -9.03
C GLY A 236 7.07 21.14 -8.61
N PRO A 237 6.65 21.64 -7.43
CA PRO A 237 5.33 21.39 -6.86
C PRO A 237 4.26 22.36 -7.42
N HIS A 238 4.11 22.42 -8.75
CA HIS A 238 3.16 23.31 -9.41
C HIS A 238 1.71 22.81 -9.35
N LYS A 239 1.52 21.51 -9.57
CA LYS A 239 0.22 20.82 -9.54
C LYS A 239 0.38 19.44 -8.94
N GLU A 240 -0.72 18.88 -8.44
CA GLU A 240 -0.78 17.51 -7.93
C GLU A 240 -0.11 16.49 -8.86
N TYR A 241 -0.26 16.66 -10.17
CA TYR A 241 0.40 15.81 -11.16
C TYR A 241 1.94 15.89 -11.16
N THR A 242 2.52 17.08 -10.99
CA THR A 242 4.00 17.24 -10.90
C THR A 242 4.51 16.95 -9.49
N VAL A 243 3.70 17.17 -8.45
CA VAL A 243 3.96 16.73 -7.07
C VAL A 243 4.07 15.20 -7.03
N ALA A 244 3.22 14.48 -7.75
CA ALA A 244 3.32 13.03 -7.89
C ALA A 244 4.68 12.61 -8.48
N ALA A 245 5.10 13.24 -9.58
CA ALA A 245 6.39 12.96 -10.21
C ALA A 245 7.56 13.31 -9.27
N GLN A 246 7.42 14.38 -8.48
CA GLN A 246 8.37 14.78 -7.45
C GLN A 246 8.52 13.70 -6.38
N ARG A 247 7.41 13.26 -5.77
CA ARG A 247 7.39 12.22 -4.72
C ARG A 247 7.94 10.89 -5.22
N TYR A 248 7.59 10.50 -6.45
CA TYR A 248 8.15 9.30 -7.07
C TYR A 248 9.67 9.42 -7.25
N GLY A 249 10.15 10.60 -7.67
CA GLY A 249 11.57 10.89 -7.83
C GLY A 249 12.36 10.95 -6.52
N GLU A 250 11.77 11.49 -5.44
CA GLU A 250 12.34 11.49 -4.08
C GLU A 250 12.54 10.08 -3.56
N ALA A 251 11.50 9.25 -3.66
CA ALA A 251 11.60 7.89 -3.17
C ALA A 251 12.64 7.05 -3.93
N ALA A 252 12.66 7.18 -5.25
CA ALA A 252 13.70 6.57 -6.08
C ALA A 252 15.11 7.10 -5.75
N HIS A 253 15.24 8.38 -5.38
CA HIS A 253 16.50 8.96 -4.92
C HIS A 253 16.93 8.33 -3.58
N CYS A 254 16.02 8.17 -2.62
CA CYS A 254 16.30 7.53 -1.34
C CYS A 254 16.75 6.07 -1.50
N ILE A 255 16.08 5.29 -2.36
CA ILE A 255 16.48 3.92 -2.69
C ILE A 255 17.94 3.88 -3.19
N LEU A 256 18.28 4.72 -4.17
CA LEU A 256 19.66 4.80 -4.69
C LEU A 256 20.65 5.30 -3.63
N GLY A 257 20.20 6.16 -2.72
CA GLY A 257 20.97 6.66 -1.58
C GLY A 257 21.34 5.54 -0.61
N SER A 258 20.39 4.68 -0.26
CA SER A 258 20.61 3.49 0.57
C SER A 258 21.68 2.57 -0.01
N LEU A 259 21.62 2.31 -1.33
CA LEU A 259 22.64 1.50 -2.02
C LEU A 259 24.01 2.20 -2.05
N GLY A 260 24.02 3.53 -2.24
CA GLY A 260 25.23 4.33 -2.32
C GLY A 260 26.07 4.39 -1.04
N ARG A 261 25.44 4.24 0.15
CA ARG A 261 26.15 4.25 1.44
C ARG A 261 27.20 3.13 1.58
N ARG A 262 27.10 2.05 0.81
CA ARG A 262 27.99 0.88 0.88
C ARG A 262 29.04 0.79 -0.22
N VAL A 263 28.73 1.30 -1.39
CA VAL A 263 29.64 1.30 -2.55
C VAL A 263 30.85 2.25 -2.33
N GLY A 264 30.85 3.08 -1.27
CA GLY A 264 31.84 4.14 -1.04
C GLY A 264 33.03 3.85 -0.11
N ALA A 265 33.20 2.66 0.48
CA ALA A 265 34.27 2.38 1.47
C ALA A 265 35.31 1.35 0.97
N PRO A 266 36.59 1.74 0.74
CA PRO A 266 37.62 0.81 0.30
C PRO A 266 37.96 -0.27 1.34
N GLY A 267 37.89 -1.54 0.94
CA GLY A 267 38.62 -2.65 1.58
C GLY A 267 37.96 -3.36 2.77
N LYS A 268 36.73 -3.00 3.20
CA LYS A 268 36.05 -3.66 4.34
C LYS A 268 34.52 -3.53 4.37
N THR A 269 33.75 -4.05 3.41
CA THR A 269 32.29 -4.12 3.61
C THR A 269 31.66 -5.41 3.09
N GLU A 270 31.07 -6.17 4.01
CA GLU A 270 30.13 -7.25 3.69
C GLU A 270 28.77 -6.62 3.36
N TRP A 271 28.24 -6.91 2.16
CA TRP A 271 26.93 -6.45 1.69
C TRP A 271 25.80 -6.69 2.71
N HIS A 272 25.90 -7.75 3.50
CA HIS A 272 25.00 -8.09 4.60
C HIS A 272 24.83 -6.97 5.63
N SER A 273 25.92 -6.25 5.96
CA SER A 273 25.85 -5.18 6.95
C SER A 273 25.01 -3.98 6.48
N MET A 274 24.81 -3.80 5.17
CA MET A 274 23.88 -2.80 4.60
C MET A 274 22.47 -2.97 5.12
N MET A 275 21.99 -4.22 5.14
CA MET A 275 20.58 -4.51 5.36
C MET A 275 20.12 -4.25 6.80
N VAL A 276 21.06 -4.30 7.75
CA VAL A 276 20.78 -4.09 9.18
C VAL A 276 20.18 -2.70 9.46
N GLY A 277 20.43 -1.70 8.62
CA GLY A 277 19.89 -0.34 8.80
C GLY A 277 19.07 0.21 7.63
N GLU A 278 19.09 -0.43 6.47
CA GLU A 278 18.46 0.09 5.26
C GLU A 278 17.17 -0.63 4.85
N ARG A 279 16.88 -1.80 5.45
CA ARG A 279 15.75 -2.66 5.05
C ARG A 279 14.41 -1.92 5.11
N GLU A 280 14.09 -1.36 6.26
CA GLU A 280 12.80 -0.68 6.49
C GLU A 280 12.66 0.55 5.59
N HIS A 281 13.73 1.33 5.46
CA HIS A 281 13.76 2.50 4.59
C HIS A 281 13.57 2.13 3.11
N LEU A 282 14.24 1.08 2.61
CA LEU A 282 14.05 0.62 1.23
C LEU A 282 12.60 0.20 0.94
N LEU A 283 11.95 -0.49 1.89
CA LEU A 283 10.55 -0.91 1.79
C LEU A 283 9.58 0.27 1.85
N GLU A 284 9.85 1.26 2.71
CA GLU A 284 9.06 2.50 2.78
C GLU A 284 9.12 3.26 1.44
N GLU A 285 10.30 3.42 0.88
CA GLU A 285 10.50 4.22 -0.33
C GLU A 285 9.93 3.54 -1.59
N ILE A 286 10.13 2.23 -1.77
CA ILE A 286 9.48 1.52 -2.88
C ILE A 286 7.97 1.45 -2.70
N GLY A 287 7.54 1.40 -1.44
CA GLY A 287 6.24 1.81 -1.04
C GLY A 287 5.88 3.12 -1.74
N ILE A 288 6.47 4.26 -1.39
CA ILE A 288 5.96 5.58 -1.82
C ILE A 288 5.74 5.64 -3.34
N MET A 289 6.67 5.07 -4.12
CA MET A 289 6.56 4.97 -5.58
C MET A 289 5.29 4.24 -6.06
N MET A 290 4.90 3.14 -5.41
CA MET A 290 3.74 2.32 -5.76
C MET A 290 2.40 3.05 -5.52
N LYS A 291 2.30 3.87 -4.47
CA LYS A 291 1.09 4.63 -4.11
C LYS A 291 0.95 5.84 -4.97
N VAL A 292 2.08 6.46 -5.33
CA VAL A 292 2.06 7.49 -6.37
C VAL A 292 1.44 6.93 -7.66
N ILE A 293 1.84 5.72 -8.09
CA ILE A 293 1.23 5.09 -9.26
C ILE A 293 -0.26 4.79 -9.06
N GLU A 294 -0.65 4.20 -7.92
CA GLU A 294 -2.07 3.89 -7.66
C GLU A 294 -2.94 5.14 -7.65
N GLU A 295 -2.53 6.15 -6.88
CA GLU A 295 -3.29 7.36 -6.63
C GLU A 295 -3.37 8.21 -7.90
N TYR A 296 -2.22 8.55 -8.48
CA TYR A 296 -2.15 9.51 -9.58
C TYR A 296 -2.42 8.90 -10.96
N SER A 297 -2.71 7.59 -11.03
CA SER A 297 -3.28 6.97 -12.23
C SER A 297 -4.73 7.36 -12.49
N ARG A 298 -5.42 8.07 -11.60
CA ARG A 298 -6.81 8.48 -11.79
C ARG A 298 -6.92 9.65 -12.78
N ASP A 299 -7.98 9.64 -13.61
CA ASP A 299 -8.24 10.70 -14.59
C ASP A 299 -8.38 12.09 -13.97
N LEU A 300 -8.84 12.17 -12.71
CA LEU A 300 -9.03 13.43 -12.00
C LEU A 300 -7.78 14.32 -12.00
N TYR A 301 -6.58 13.75 -11.86
CA TYR A 301 -5.35 14.53 -11.69
C TYR A 301 -4.86 15.18 -12.98
N ILE A 302 -5.10 14.53 -14.14
CA ILE A 302 -4.80 15.13 -15.44
C ILE A 302 -5.94 16.03 -15.91
N ASP A 303 -7.19 15.72 -15.54
CA ASP A 303 -8.35 16.59 -15.73
C ASP A 303 -8.22 17.93 -15.02
N GLN A 304 -7.61 17.97 -13.82
CA GLN A 304 -7.30 19.22 -13.11
C GLN A 304 -6.45 20.19 -13.93
N ILE A 305 -5.61 19.64 -14.83
CA ILE A 305 -4.76 20.43 -15.72
C ILE A 305 -5.52 20.80 -17.01
N ASN A 306 -6.42 19.92 -17.47
CA ASN A 306 -7.19 20.12 -18.71
C ASN A 306 -8.40 21.04 -18.63
N ASP A 307 -9.01 21.20 -17.45
CA ASP A 307 -10.31 21.87 -17.36
C ASP A 307 -10.32 22.91 -16.24
N ILE A 308 -9.87 24.12 -16.58
CA ILE A 308 -9.90 25.26 -15.67
C ILE A 308 -11.33 25.76 -15.39
N THR A 309 -12.32 25.36 -16.20
CA THR A 309 -13.70 25.85 -16.05
C THR A 309 -14.36 25.33 -14.77
N ARG A 310 -13.84 24.22 -14.21
CA ARG A 310 -14.21 23.66 -12.91
C ARG A 310 -13.87 24.58 -11.74
N TYR A 311 -12.98 25.55 -11.94
CA TYR A 311 -12.60 26.53 -10.93
C TYR A 311 -13.43 27.82 -11.05
N ARG A 312 -13.57 28.52 -9.91
CA ARG A 312 -14.25 29.83 -9.87
C ARG A 312 -13.59 30.79 -10.85
N GLU A 313 -14.41 31.60 -11.51
CA GLU A 313 -13.99 32.51 -12.58
C GLU A 313 -12.83 33.43 -12.16
N ASP A 314 -12.87 33.95 -10.94
CA ASP A 314 -11.83 34.79 -10.33
C ASP A 314 -10.50 34.08 -10.05
N ARG A 315 -10.46 32.74 -10.12
CA ARG A 315 -9.27 31.91 -9.91
C ARG A 315 -8.73 31.30 -11.21
N ARG A 316 -9.46 31.41 -12.34
CA ARG A 316 -9.11 30.67 -13.57
C ARG A 316 -7.78 31.08 -14.17
N GLU A 317 -7.48 32.37 -14.17
CA GLU A 317 -6.19 32.90 -14.67
C GLU A 317 -5.02 32.35 -13.86
N GLU A 318 -5.08 32.44 -12.52
CA GLU A 318 -4.06 31.86 -11.61
C GLU A 318 -3.90 30.34 -11.81
N ILE A 319 -5.01 29.61 -11.95
CA ILE A 319 -4.99 28.16 -12.17
C ILE A 319 -4.33 27.82 -13.52
N ALA A 320 -4.61 28.60 -14.57
CA ALA A 320 -4.02 28.44 -15.89
C ALA A 320 -2.50 28.71 -15.86
N GLU A 321 -2.06 29.76 -15.15
CA GLU A 321 -0.63 30.02 -14.94
C GLU A 321 0.07 28.86 -14.21
N TRP A 322 -0.55 28.29 -13.18
CA TRP A 322 0.03 27.13 -12.49
C TRP A 322 0.04 25.87 -13.37
N ASN A 323 -0.99 25.69 -14.21
CA ASN A 323 -1.02 24.59 -15.18
C ASN A 323 0.12 24.74 -16.18
N GLN A 324 0.31 25.93 -16.75
CA GLN A 324 1.42 26.21 -17.67
C GLN A 324 2.77 25.99 -16.96
N GLY A 325 2.93 26.44 -15.72
CA GLY A 325 4.13 26.20 -14.92
C GLY A 325 4.44 24.71 -14.73
N ALA A 326 3.41 23.87 -14.51
CA ALA A 326 3.57 22.42 -14.44
C ALA A 326 4.04 21.82 -15.79
N ILE A 327 3.49 22.28 -16.91
CA ILE A 327 3.89 21.82 -18.25
C ILE A 327 5.31 22.25 -18.58
N ASP A 328 5.67 23.50 -18.31
CA ASP A 328 7.02 24.02 -18.54
C ASP A 328 8.06 23.28 -17.71
N ASP A 329 7.73 22.95 -16.45
CA ASP A 329 8.59 22.13 -15.60
C ASP A 329 8.77 20.72 -16.17
N ILE A 330 7.70 20.07 -16.64
CA ILE A 330 7.78 18.76 -17.31
C ILE A 330 8.70 18.83 -18.53
N ARG A 331 8.48 19.79 -19.44
CA ARG A 331 9.29 19.96 -20.66
C ARG A 331 10.77 20.16 -20.34
N LYS A 332 11.08 20.88 -19.25
CA LYS A 332 12.44 21.17 -18.81
C LYS A 332 13.12 19.99 -18.12
N THR A 333 12.39 19.28 -17.27
CA THR A 333 12.94 18.33 -16.30
C THR A 333 12.99 16.91 -16.85
N ALA A 334 11.93 16.48 -17.52
CA ALA A 334 11.79 15.10 -17.96
C ALA A 334 12.88 14.61 -18.94
N PRO A 335 13.33 15.38 -19.95
CA PRO A 335 14.42 14.94 -20.83
C PRO A 335 15.74 14.73 -20.08
N LYS A 336 16.03 15.62 -19.12
CA LYS A 336 17.24 15.55 -18.29
C LYS A 336 17.20 14.35 -17.36
N LEU A 337 16.02 14.05 -16.81
CA LEU A 337 15.80 12.88 -15.97
C LEU A 337 16.07 11.59 -16.76
N GLU A 338 15.50 11.48 -17.97
CA GLU A 338 15.71 10.34 -18.85
C GLU A 338 17.20 10.18 -19.23
N GLU A 339 17.85 11.28 -19.61
CA GLU A 339 19.28 11.25 -19.96
C GLU A 339 20.15 10.80 -18.81
N LYS A 340 19.91 11.35 -17.62
CA LYS A 340 20.67 11.03 -16.42
C LYS A 340 20.49 9.58 -15.99
N ALA A 341 19.26 9.07 -16.02
CA ALA A 341 18.98 7.67 -15.78
C ALA A 341 19.74 6.76 -16.75
N ARG A 342 19.73 7.08 -18.04
CA ARG A 342 20.46 6.33 -19.09
C ARG A 342 21.97 6.31 -18.85
N ASN A 343 22.55 7.48 -18.57
CA ASN A 343 23.97 7.60 -18.31
C ASN A 343 24.39 6.82 -17.05
N ASN A 344 23.59 6.90 -15.99
CA ASN A 344 23.86 6.16 -14.75
C ASN A 344 23.68 4.64 -14.91
N MET A 345 22.73 4.16 -15.72
CA MET A 345 22.65 2.72 -16.06
C MET A 345 23.91 2.24 -16.78
N GLY A 346 24.45 3.04 -17.70
CA GLY A 346 25.73 2.73 -18.37
C GLY A 346 26.88 2.62 -17.38
N ARG A 347 26.95 3.55 -16.41
CA ARG A 347 27.96 3.52 -15.33
C ARG A 347 27.81 2.32 -14.41
N LEU A 348 26.57 2.03 -13.97
CA LEU A 348 26.25 0.87 -13.14
C LEU A 348 26.67 -0.44 -13.80
N LYS A 349 26.43 -0.58 -15.12
CA LYS A 349 26.88 -1.76 -15.88
C LYS A 349 28.40 -1.87 -15.89
N ALA A 350 29.11 -0.77 -16.14
CA ALA A 350 30.57 -0.77 -16.12
C ALA A 350 31.15 -1.15 -14.74
N ILE A 351 30.49 -0.74 -13.64
CA ILE A 351 30.86 -1.15 -12.28
C ILE A 351 30.66 -2.67 -12.11
N LYS A 352 29.48 -3.17 -12.47
CA LYS A 352 29.17 -4.61 -12.40
C LYS A 352 30.14 -5.47 -13.22
N ASP A 353 30.54 -5.00 -14.40
CA ASP A 353 31.50 -5.70 -15.24
C ASP A 353 32.93 -5.69 -14.63
N ALA A 354 33.27 -4.64 -13.86
CA ALA A 354 34.58 -4.49 -13.22
C ALA A 354 34.70 -5.19 -11.85
N GLU A 355 33.59 -5.45 -11.17
CA GLU A 355 33.53 -6.04 -9.84
C GLU A 355 32.72 -7.36 -9.86
N PRO A 356 33.38 -8.52 -10.10
CA PRO A 356 32.69 -9.81 -10.19
C PRO A 356 31.89 -10.19 -8.94
N GLU A 357 32.32 -9.75 -7.76
CA GLU A 357 31.68 -9.98 -6.45
C GLU A 357 30.49 -9.02 -6.19
N PHE A 358 30.13 -8.16 -7.14
CA PHE A 358 28.99 -7.26 -7.02
C PHE A 358 27.68 -8.08 -7.07
N PRO A 359 26.84 -8.08 -6.02
CA PRO A 359 25.64 -8.90 -5.95
C PRO A 359 24.66 -8.56 -7.07
N ASP A 360 24.17 -9.59 -7.76
CA ASP A 360 23.20 -9.43 -8.85
C ASP A 360 21.89 -8.81 -8.35
N SER A 361 21.50 -9.12 -7.11
CA SER A 361 20.32 -8.57 -6.45
C SER A 361 20.42 -7.04 -6.25
N VAL A 362 21.55 -6.54 -5.75
CA VAL A 362 21.85 -5.11 -5.62
C VAL A 362 21.86 -4.42 -6.98
N PHE A 363 22.45 -5.07 -7.99
CA PHE A 363 22.52 -4.54 -9.35
C PHE A 363 21.12 -4.38 -9.94
N LYS A 364 20.26 -5.37 -9.76
CA LYS A 364 18.86 -5.34 -10.21
C LYS A 364 18.10 -4.18 -9.58
N VAL A 365 18.21 -3.96 -8.27
CA VAL A 365 17.55 -2.82 -7.59
C VAL A 365 17.98 -1.50 -8.22
N ALA A 366 19.29 -1.23 -8.27
CA ALA A 366 19.79 0.02 -8.86
C ALA A 366 19.36 0.18 -10.33
N LEU A 367 19.45 -0.88 -11.13
CA LEU A 367 19.05 -0.87 -12.53
C LEU A 367 17.56 -0.56 -12.70
N TYR A 368 16.70 -1.21 -11.92
CA TYR A 368 15.26 -1.01 -12.01
C TYR A 368 14.84 0.37 -11.51
N THR A 369 15.50 0.91 -10.48
CA THR A 369 15.27 2.30 -10.06
C THR A 369 15.61 3.30 -11.17
N TYR A 370 16.74 3.13 -11.86
CA TYR A 370 17.05 4.00 -13.00
C TYR A 370 16.08 3.82 -14.18
N GLN A 371 15.69 2.58 -14.49
CA GLN A 371 14.70 2.32 -15.54
C GLN A 371 13.36 2.98 -15.21
N SER A 372 12.90 2.89 -13.96
CA SER A 372 11.70 3.58 -13.47
C SER A 372 11.80 5.10 -13.64
N LEU A 373 12.92 5.71 -13.24
CA LEU A 373 13.13 7.16 -13.39
C LEU A 373 13.19 7.60 -14.86
N GLY A 374 13.85 6.82 -15.73
CA GLY A 374 13.87 7.09 -17.16
C GLY A 374 12.49 6.96 -17.80
N MET A 375 11.70 5.95 -17.40
CA MET A 375 10.31 5.79 -17.82
C MET A 375 9.42 6.92 -17.31
N LEU A 376 9.59 7.37 -16.06
CA LEU A 376 8.86 8.51 -15.52
C LEU A 376 9.10 9.75 -16.39
N GLY A 377 10.37 10.10 -16.65
CA GLY A 377 10.69 11.23 -17.52
C GLY A 377 10.04 11.10 -18.90
N LYS A 378 10.27 9.96 -19.56
CA LYS A 378 9.68 9.70 -20.89
C LYS A 378 8.15 9.85 -20.90
N PHE A 379 7.45 9.22 -19.96
CA PHE A 379 5.99 9.21 -19.99
C PHE A 379 5.38 10.50 -19.49
N MET A 380 6.05 11.26 -18.63
CA MET A 380 5.63 12.63 -18.31
C MET A 380 5.67 13.53 -19.54
N LEU A 381 6.67 13.39 -20.43
CA LEU A 381 6.70 14.09 -21.72
C LEU A 381 5.57 13.64 -22.65
N GLU A 382 5.35 12.33 -22.77
CA GLU A 382 4.24 11.80 -23.58
C GLU A 382 2.88 12.30 -23.07
N SER A 383 2.70 12.47 -21.75
CA SER A 383 1.45 12.99 -21.17
C SER A 383 1.10 14.40 -21.64
N ILE A 384 2.09 15.19 -22.05
CA ILE A 384 1.94 16.60 -22.42
C ILE A 384 2.11 16.87 -23.92
N GLU A 385 2.18 15.82 -24.73
CA GLU A 385 2.39 15.93 -26.18
C GLU A 385 1.30 16.75 -26.88
N ASP A 386 0.06 16.63 -26.40
CA ASP A 386 -1.12 17.28 -26.97
C ASP A 386 -1.47 18.61 -26.28
N TRP A 387 -0.59 19.15 -25.43
CA TRP A 387 -0.80 20.43 -24.76
C TRP A 387 -0.82 21.60 -25.76
N ASP A 388 -1.93 22.33 -25.80
CA ASP A 388 -2.06 23.57 -26.57
C ASP A 388 -1.61 24.77 -25.72
N ASP A 389 -0.45 25.34 -26.04
CA ASP A 389 0.13 26.48 -25.32
C ASP A 389 -0.73 27.77 -25.38
N GLU A 390 -1.58 27.92 -26.40
CA GLU A 390 -2.48 29.07 -26.50
C GLU A 390 -3.74 28.89 -25.64
N LYS A 391 -4.21 27.64 -25.49
CA LYS A 391 -5.43 27.32 -24.74
C LYS A 391 -5.18 26.86 -23.31
N GLY A 392 -3.95 26.47 -22.98
CA GLY A 392 -3.60 25.89 -21.68
C GLY A 392 -4.38 24.62 -21.36
N THR A 393 -4.70 23.80 -22.36
CA THR A 393 -5.47 22.54 -22.23
C THR A 393 -5.09 21.57 -23.37
N GLY A 394 -5.44 20.29 -23.27
CA GLY A 394 -5.31 19.35 -24.40
C GLY A 394 -4.67 17.99 -24.08
N LEU A 395 -4.37 17.70 -22.81
CA LEU A 395 -3.78 16.43 -22.40
C LEU A 395 -4.78 15.28 -22.58
N ASP A 396 -4.36 14.17 -23.16
CA ASP A 396 -5.17 12.94 -23.19
C ASP A 396 -5.00 12.18 -21.86
N PRO A 397 -6.08 11.93 -21.09
CA PRO A 397 -5.98 11.14 -19.87
C PRO A 397 -5.44 9.72 -20.08
N ALA A 398 -5.57 9.15 -21.27
CA ALA A 398 -4.95 7.87 -21.63
C ALA A 398 -3.42 7.94 -21.69
N LYS A 399 -2.84 9.13 -21.91
CA LYS A 399 -1.38 9.38 -21.92
C LYS A 399 -0.81 9.71 -20.54
N ASN A 400 -1.61 9.69 -19.46
CA ASN A 400 -1.13 9.88 -18.10
C ASN A 400 0.03 8.90 -17.78
N ALA A 401 1.16 9.45 -17.35
CA ALA A 401 2.38 8.72 -17.06
C ALA A 401 2.18 7.60 -16.02
N PHE A 402 1.39 7.86 -14.99
CA PHE A 402 1.09 6.91 -13.91
C PHE A 402 0.07 5.84 -14.33
N LYS A 403 -0.71 6.06 -15.40
CA LYS A 403 -1.49 5.01 -16.08
C LYS A 403 -0.64 4.12 -16.99
N ASN A 404 0.59 4.53 -17.31
CA ASN A 404 1.42 3.81 -18.27
C ASN A 404 1.82 2.44 -17.70
N ARG A 405 1.39 1.37 -18.38
CA ARG A 405 1.63 -0.02 -17.96
C ARG A 405 3.12 -0.35 -17.83
N ARG A 406 4.00 0.30 -18.59
CA ARG A 406 5.45 0.04 -18.55
C ARG A 406 6.10 0.63 -17.30
N LEU A 407 5.74 1.86 -16.92
CA LEU A 407 6.21 2.47 -15.67
C LEU A 407 5.69 1.69 -14.47
N ARG A 408 4.40 1.37 -14.49
CA ARG A 408 3.77 0.54 -13.46
C ARG A 408 4.47 -0.81 -13.31
N GLY A 409 4.59 -1.56 -14.41
CA GLY A 409 5.28 -2.85 -14.41
C GLY A 409 6.73 -2.77 -13.94
N ARG A 410 7.48 -1.73 -14.31
CA ARG A 410 8.87 -1.56 -13.87
C ARG A 410 8.97 -1.28 -12.36
N THR A 411 8.04 -0.50 -11.81
CA THR A 411 7.99 -0.22 -10.36
C THR A 411 7.68 -1.48 -9.56
N PHE A 412 6.77 -2.32 -10.05
CA PHE A 412 6.53 -3.65 -9.48
C PHE A 412 7.78 -4.53 -9.51
N MET A 413 8.49 -4.55 -10.64
CA MET A 413 9.74 -5.31 -10.73
C MET A 413 10.81 -4.79 -9.78
N LEU A 414 10.84 -3.48 -9.51
CA LEU A 414 11.73 -2.88 -8.52
C LEU A 414 11.38 -3.35 -7.09
N ALA A 415 10.10 -3.38 -6.73
CA ALA A 415 9.65 -3.93 -5.44
C ALA A 415 10.13 -5.38 -5.25
N ALA A 416 9.85 -6.24 -6.23
CA ALA A 416 10.31 -7.63 -6.20
C ALA A 416 11.84 -7.76 -6.13
N ALA A 417 12.59 -6.86 -6.78
CA ALA A 417 14.05 -6.86 -6.71
C ALA A 417 14.57 -6.41 -5.34
N ILE A 418 13.88 -5.49 -4.66
CA ILE A 418 14.21 -5.07 -3.30
C ILE A 418 13.99 -6.24 -2.33
N ASP A 419 12.87 -6.96 -2.46
CA ASP A 419 12.63 -8.16 -1.66
C ASP A 419 13.68 -9.24 -1.94
N GLU A 420 14.01 -9.50 -3.20
CA GLU A 420 15.07 -10.44 -3.60
C GLU A 420 16.41 -10.05 -2.97
N MET A 421 16.77 -8.77 -3.01
CA MET A 421 18.01 -8.25 -2.41
C MET A 421 18.02 -8.33 -0.89
N ILE A 422 16.89 -8.05 -0.24
CA ILE A 422 16.76 -8.21 1.22
C ILE A 422 17.04 -9.67 1.59
N GLU A 423 16.45 -10.62 0.87
CA GLU A 423 16.64 -12.05 1.13
C GLU A 423 18.05 -12.55 0.78
N ASP A 424 18.68 -12.02 -0.28
CA ASP A 424 20.04 -12.37 -0.69
C ASP A 424 21.11 -11.87 0.29
N LEU A 425 20.84 -10.75 0.96
CA LEU A 425 21.79 -10.07 1.86
C LEU A 425 21.45 -10.20 3.35
N SER A 426 20.37 -10.88 3.72
CA SER A 426 20.03 -11.21 5.12
C SER A 426 20.53 -12.59 5.50
#